data_AF-A0A8I1WAJ0-F1
#
_entry.id   AF-A0A8I1WAJ0-F1
#
_cell.length_a   1.000
_cell.length_b   1.000
_cell.length_c   1.000
_cell.angle_alpha   90.00
_cell.angle_beta   90.00
_cell.angle_gamma   90.00
#
_symmetry.space_group_name_H-M   'P 1'
#
loop_
_entity.id
_entity.type
_entity.pdbx_description
1 polymer ?
#
loop_
_entity_poly.entity_id
_entity_poly.type
_entity_poly.pdbx_seq_one_letter_code
_entity_poly.pdbx_strand_id
1 'polypeptide(L)'
;RVKDQDLAGIAGCDMGRNAVDASKGKGATVGVGNIFSADLLYTPDATMLDVMEEYGGVGVEMEAAGIYGVAAEFGAKARTICTVSDHIRTHEQTTAEERQLTFNDMIEIALESVLLGDQE
;
A
#
# COMPACT_ATOMS: atom_id res chain seq x y z
N ARG A 1 -7.75 -3.81 -15.91
CA ARG A 1 -7.59 -3.78 -17.38
C ARG A 1 -8.40 -2.63 -17.96
N VAL A 2 -7.90 -1.97 -19.00
CA VAL A 2 -8.64 -0.94 -19.75
C VAL A 2 -8.60 -1.34 -21.22
N LYS A 3 -9.77 -1.54 -21.85
CA LYS A 3 -9.88 -2.01 -23.25
C LYS A 3 -9.04 -3.28 -23.53
N ASP A 4 -9.15 -4.27 -22.64
CA ASP A 4 -8.39 -5.54 -22.70
C ASP A 4 -6.86 -5.40 -22.64
N GLN A 5 -6.36 -4.21 -22.29
CA GLN A 5 -4.94 -3.98 -22.01
C GLN A 5 -4.69 -3.89 -20.51
N ASP A 6 -3.47 -4.21 -20.11
CA ASP A 6 -3.04 -4.10 -18.73
C ASP A 6 -2.73 -2.62 -18.42
N LEU A 7 -3.49 -2.07 -17.48
CA LEU A 7 -3.23 -0.76 -16.91
C LEU A 7 -2.41 -0.96 -15.65
N ALA A 8 -1.22 -0.37 -15.59
CA ALA A 8 -0.45 -0.32 -14.37
C ALA A 8 -1.12 0.68 -13.40
N GLY A 9 -1.77 0.17 -12.34
CA GLY A 9 -2.28 0.98 -11.24
C GLY A 9 -1.09 1.50 -10.42
N ILE A 10 -0.72 2.76 -10.65
CA ILE A 10 0.47 3.37 -10.04
C ILE A 10 0.09 4.51 -9.11
N ALA A 11 0.86 4.65 -8.04
CA ALA A 11 0.80 5.82 -7.18
C ALA A 11 1.41 7.06 -7.86
N GLY A 12 1.02 8.26 -7.38
CA GLY A 12 1.73 9.49 -7.72
C GLY A 12 3.19 9.43 -7.29
N CYS A 13 4.12 9.69 -8.22
CA CYS A 13 5.56 9.57 -7.98
C CYS A 13 6.02 10.47 -6.81
N ASP A 14 5.64 11.75 -6.84
CA ASP A 14 5.99 12.74 -5.81
C ASP A 14 5.44 12.32 -4.45
N MET A 15 4.17 11.89 -4.39
CA MET A 15 3.55 11.41 -3.14
C MET A 15 4.30 10.19 -2.57
N GLY A 16 4.75 9.29 -3.44
CA GLY A 16 5.55 8.13 -3.04
C GLY A 16 6.91 8.53 -2.45
N ARG A 17 7.59 9.51 -3.08
CA ARG A 17 8.84 10.06 -2.57
C ARG A 17 8.63 10.74 -1.21
N ASN A 18 7.61 11.58 -1.09
CA ASN A 18 7.34 12.32 0.14
C ASN A 18 7.02 11.39 1.32
N ALA A 19 6.28 10.31 1.07
CA ALA A 19 6.02 9.29 2.09
C ALA A 19 7.31 8.56 2.54
N VAL A 20 8.23 8.28 1.61
CA VAL A 20 9.53 7.67 1.94
C VAL A 20 10.43 8.65 2.70
N ASP A 21 10.42 9.93 2.34
CA ASP A 21 11.23 10.93 3.05
C ASP A 21 10.65 11.23 4.44
N ALA A 22 9.32 11.28 4.59
CA ALA A 22 8.65 11.35 5.89
C ALA A 22 8.98 10.14 6.79
N SER A 23 9.01 8.92 6.24
CA SER A 23 9.34 7.72 7.02
C SER A 23 10.78 7.74 7.54
N LYS A 24 11.74 8.24 6.74
CA LYS A 24 13.14 8.44 7.16
C LYS A 24 13.24 9.42 8.32
N GLY A 25 12.47 10.52 8.28
CA GLY A 25 12.42 11.50 9.37
C GLY A 25 11.98 10.89 10.70
N LYS A 26 11.13 9.87 10.67
CA LYS A 26 10.67 9.13 11.86
C LYS A 26 11.55 7.93 12.23
N GLY A 27 12.55 7.59 11.43
CA GLY A 27 13.35 6.37 11.62
C GLY A 27 12.57 5.07 11.37
N ALA A 28 11.43 5.14 10.65
CA ALA A 28 10.61 3.98 10.35
C ALA A 28 11.13 3.24 9.11
N THR A 29 11.29 1.92 9.22
CA THR A 29 11.63 1.05 8.09
C THR A 29 10.37 0.77 7.28
N VAL A 30 10.36 1.17 6.00
CA VAL A 30 9.22 0.97 5.09
C VAL A 30 9.62 0.11 3.90
N GLY A 31 8.75 -0.83 3.53
CA GLY A 31 8.83 -1.55 2.25
C GLY A 31 8.17 -0.72 1.15
N VAL A 32 8.83 -0.58 0.00
CA VAL A 32 8.27 0.08 -1.18
C VAL A 32 8.25 -0.92 -2.32
N GLY A 33 7.06 -1.22 -2.84
CA GLY A 33 6.89 -2.20 -3.90
C GLY A 33 5.45 -2.35 -4.35
N ASN A 34 5.19 -3.41 -5.10
CA ASN A 34 3.84 -3.75 -5.55
C ASN A 34 3.02 -4.34 -4.41
N ILE A 35 1.78 -3.87 -4.29
CA ILE A 35 0.79 -4.43 -3.38
C ILE A 35 -0.30 -5.06 -4.25
N PHE A 36 -0.79 -6.24 -3.87
CA PHE A 36 -1.86 -6.90 -4.59
C PHE A 36 -3.23 -6.52 -4.02
N SER A 37 -4.08 -5.92 -4.85
CA SER A 37 -5.47 -5.62 -4.51
C SER A 37 -6.37 -6.81 -4.84
N ALA A 38 -6.82 -7.54 -3.83
CA ALA A 38 -7.70 -8.69 -3.97
C ALA A 38 -9.18 -8.29 -3.90
N ASP A 39 -10.02 -8.87 -4.77
CA ASP A 39 -11.48 -8.74 -4.64
C ASP A 39 -12.06 -9.63 -3.55
N LEU A 40 -11.42 -10.78 -3.29
CA LEU A 40 -11.88 -11.79 -2.34
C LEU A 40 -10.88 -11.93 -1.20
N LEU A 41 -11.29 -11.52 0.00
CA LEU A 41 -10.51 -11.76 1.22
C LEU A 41 -10.31 -13.27 1.46
N TYR A 42 -11.36 -14.06 1.24
CA TYR A 42 -11.30 -15.53 1.28
C TYR A 42 -11.22 -16.09 -0.14
N THR A 43 -10.00 -16.12 -0.69
CA THR A 43 -9.78 -16.67 -2.02
C THR A 43 -9.96 -18.20 -2.03
N PRO A 44 -10.68 -18.76 -3.02
CA PRO A 44 -10.71 -20.22 -3.23
C PRO A 44 -9.39 -20.77 -3.79
N ASP A 45 -8.54 -19.90 -4.34
CA ASP A 45 -7.23 -20.24 -4.88
C ASP A 45 -6.12 -19.57 -4.05
N ALA A 46 -5.52 -20.35 -3.14
CA ALA A 46 -4.42 -19.90 -2.31
C ALA A 46 -3.08 -19.84 -3.06
N THR A 47 -2.95 -20.49 -4.23
CA THR A 47 -1.69 -20.52 -4.99
C THR A 47 -1.32 -19.15 -5.55
N MET A 48 -2.30 -18.26 -5.69
CA MET A 48 -2.08 -16.87 -6.10
C MET A 48 -1.14 -16.13 -5.14
N LEU A 49 -1.13 -16.48 -3.85
CA LEU A 49 -0.23 -15.87 -2.86
C LEU A 49 1.23 -16.28 -3.10
N ASP A 50 1.47 -17.51 -3.55
CA ASP A 50 2.80 -17.99 -3.96
C ASP A 50 3.31 -17.22 -5.18
N VAL A 51 2.42 -17.00 -6.15
CA VAL A 51 2.74 -16.19 -7.34
C VAL A 51 3.09 -14.76 -6.91
N MET A 52 2.29 -14.12 -6.05
CA MET A 52 2.62 -12.75 -5.60
C MET A 52 3.99 -12.65 -4.92
N GLU A 53 4.33 -13.64 -4.10
CA GLU A 53 5.63 -13.72 -3.45
C GLU A 53 6.78 -13.88 -4.47
N GLU A 54 6.63 -14.76 -5.46
CA GLU A 54 7.61 -14.97 -6.53
C GLU A 54 7.87 -13.69 -7.34
N TYR A 55 6.84 -12.90 -7.61
CA TYR A 55 6.94 -11.64 -8.34
C TYR A 55 7.34 -10.43 -7.46
N GLY A 56 7.66 -10.66 -6.18
CA GLY A 56 8.18 -9.63 -5.27
C GLY A 56 7.13 -8.67 -4.72
N GLY A 57 5.87 -9.10 -4.63
CA GLY A 57 4.81 -8.36 -3.94
C GLY A 57 5.16 -8.14 -2.46
N VAL A 58 4.89 -6.95 -1.93
CA VAL A 58 5.24 -6.58 -0.54
C VAL A 58 4.04 -6.62 0.41
N GLY A 59 2.84 -6.87 -0.11
CA GLY A 59 1.62 -6.97 0.69
C GLY A 59 0.38 -7.29 -0.13
N VAL A 60 -0.70 -7.60 0.57
CA VAL A 60 -2.04 -7.86 0.01
C VAL A 60 -3.03 -6.96 0.74
N GLU A 61 -3.88 -6.27 -0.01
CA GLU A 61 -4.98 -5.41 0.46
C GLU A 61 -6.12 -5.46 -0.58
N MET A 62 -7.11 -4.56 -0.56
CA MET A 62 -8.30 -4.70 -1.40
C MET A 62 -8.69 -3.43 -2.18
N GLU A 63 -7.90 -2.36 -2.14
CA GLU A 63 -8.35 -1.03 -2.59
C GLU A 63 -7.39 -0.31 -3.55
N ALA A 64 -6.07 -0.47 -3.41
CA ALA A 64 -5.06 0.38 -4.04
C ALA A 64 -5.18 0.44 -5.57
N ALA A 65 -5.35 -0.71 -6.23
CA ALA A 65 -5.50 -0.77 -7.68
C ALA A 65 -6.74 -0.01 -8.17
N GLY A 66 -7.85 -0.09 -7.43
CA GLY A 66 -9.08 0.65 -7.72
C GLY A 66 -8.89 2.15 -7.54
N ILE A 67 -8.30 2.57 -6.41
CA ILE A 67 -8.00 3.97 -6.12
C ILE A 67 -7.09 4.58 -7.18
N TYR A 68 -6.02 3.88 -7.58
CA TYR A 68 -5.11 4.35 -8.63
C TYR A 68 -5.78 4.43 -9.99
N GLY A 69 -6.67 3.48 -10.31
CA GLY A 69 -7.49 3.53 -11.53
C GLY A 69 -8.37 4.79 -11.58
N VAL A 70 -9.11 5.07 -10.50
CA VAL A 70 -9.98 6.25 -10.38
C VAL A 70 -9.14 7.54 -10.44
N ALA A 71 -8.02 7.61 -9.73
CA ALA A 71 -7.15 8.78 -9.78
C ALA A 71 -6.64 9.06 -11.20
N ALA A 72 -6.23 8.03 -11.93
CA ALA A 72 -5.81 8.15 -13.32
C ALA A 72 -6.96 8.58 -14.25
N GLU A 73 -8.18 8.07 -14.04
CA GLU A 73 -9.37 8.42 -14.83
C GLU A 73 -9.76 9.90 -14.68
N PHE A 74 -9.70 10.44 -13.45
CA PHE A 74 -10.16 11.78 -13.15
C PHE A 74 -9.04 12.84 -13.05
N GLY A 75 -7.80 12.48 -13.38
CA GLY A 75 -6.67 13.41 -13.38
C GLY A 75 -6.22 13.84 -11.97
N ALA A 76 -6.41 12.98 -10.97
CA ALA A 76 -5.97 13.20 -9.59
C ALA A 76 -4.66 12.42 -9.31
N LYS A 77 -4.06 12.68 -8.13
CA LYS A 77 -2.94 11.90 -7.60
C LYS A 77 -3.43 11.10 -6.39
N ALA A 78 -2.90 9.89 -6.22
CA ALA A 78 -3.21 9.03 -5.07
C ALA A 78 -1.98 8.24 -4.60
N ARG A 79 -2.02 7.81 -3.34
CA ARG A 79 -1.02 6.96 -2.72
C ARG A 79 -1.66 6.07 -1.66
N THR A 80 -1.27 4.80 -1.65
CA THR A 80 -1.60 3.84 -0.58
C THR A 80 -0.38 3.64 0.32
N ILE A 81 -0.62 3.62 1.62
CA ILE A 81 0.33 3.22 2.67
C ILE A 81 -0.42 2.21 3.53
N CYS A 82 0.22 1.08 3.83
CA CYS A 82 -0.37 0.01 4.64
C CYS A 82 0.56 -0.33 5.80
N THR A 83 0.00 -0.63 6.96
CA THR A 83 0.70 -1.30 8.05
C THR A 83 0.38 -2.79 7.97
N VAL A 84 1.41 -3.64 8.05
CA VAL A 84 1.23 -5.10 8.04
C VAL A 84 0.52 -5.52 9.32
N SER A 85 -0.73 -5.98 9.21
CA SER A 85 -1.53 -6.45 10.34
C SER A 85 -1.33 -7.93 10.65
N ASP A 86 -0.97 -8.71 9.65
CA ASP A 86 -0.85 -10.16 9.71
C ASP A 86 0.12 -10.67 8.66
N HIS A 87 0.69 -11.85 8.92
CA HIS A 87 1.62 -12.51 8.05
C HIS A 87 1.04 -13.85 7.58
N ILE A 88 0.69 -13.91 6.30
CA ILE A 88 -0.01 -15.05 5.67
C ILE A 88 0.68 -16.40 5.94
N ARG A 89 2.02 -16.46 5.86
CA ARG A 89 2.79 -17.70 6.04
C ARG A 89 2.95 -18.15 7.50
N THR A 90 3.30 -17.24 8.41
CA THR A 90 3.56 -17.56 9.82
C THR A 90 2.27 -17.59 10.64
N HIS A 91 1.18 -17.04 10.10
CA HIS A 91 -0.10 -16.84 10.77
C HIS A 91 -0.02 -15.91 11.99
N GLU A 92 1.06 -15.14 12.11
CA GLU A 92 1.15 -14.06 13.09
C GLU A 92 0.16 -12.97 12.73
N GLN A 93 -0.52 -12.44 13.74
CA GLN A 93 -1.52 -11.40 13.57
C GLN A 93 -1.48 -10.46 14.77
N THR A 94 -1.66 -9.18 14.50
CA THR A 94 -1.77 -8.14 15.52
C THR A 94 -3.08 -8.28 16.30
N THR A 95 -3.00 -8.03 17.60
CA THR A 95 -4.17 -7.90 18.47
C THR A 95 -4.96 -6.63 18.14
N ALA A 96 -6.19 -6.52 18.64
CA ALA A 96 -6.99 -5.30 18.47
C ALA A 96 -6.32 -4.08 19.14
N GLU A 97 -5.71 -4.27 20.31
CA GLU A 97 -5.00 -3.24 21.04
C GLU A 97 -3.74 -2.78 20.29
N GLU A 98 -2.93 -3.71 19.78
CA GLU A 98 -1.77 -3.36 18.95
C GLU A 98 -2.20 -2.56 17.73
N ARG A 99 -3.21 -3.00 16.97
CA ARG A 99 -3.70 -2.24 15.81
C ARG A 99 -4.15 -0.84 16.16
N GLN A 100 -4.81 -0.67 17.30
CA GLN A 100 -5.24 0.65 17.77
C GLN A 100 -4.07 1.54 18.19
N LEU A 101 -3.03 0.98 18.81
CA LEU A 101 -1.96 1.76 19.44
C LEU A 101 -0.72 1.93 18.55
N THR A 102 -0.46 1.03 17.61
CA THR A 102 0.80 0.98 16.84
C THR A 102 0.68 1.49 15.42
N PHE A 103 -0.53 1.70 14.90
CA PHE A 103 -0.73 2.16 13.52
C PHE A 103 -0.55 3.68 13.34
N ASN A 104 -0.25 4.40 14.43
CA ASN A 104 -0.02 5.85 14.42
C ASN A 104 1.13 6.25 13.49
N ASP A 105 2.16 5.39 13.37
CA ASP A 105 3.30 5.70 12.50
C ASP A 105 2.92 5.89 11.05
N MET A 106 2.04 5.03 10.51
CA MET A 106 1.53 5.16 9.16
C MET A 106 0.77 6.48 8.97
N ILE A 107 -0.07 6.86 9.95
CA ILE A 107 -0.87 8.09 9.89
C ILE A 107 0.05 9.31 9.90
N GLU A 108 1.02 9.35 10.80
CA GLU A 108 1.97 10.45 10.92
C GLU A 108 2.86 10.55 9.66
N ILE A 109 3.29 9.43 9.08
CA ILE A 109 4.00 9.41 7.79
C ILE A 109 3.12 10.01 6.68
N ALA A 110 1.84 9.62 6.62
CA ALA A 110 0.91 10.15 5.63
C ALA A 110 0.72 11.66 5.78
N LEU A 111 0.50 12.15 7.01
CA LEU A 111 0.32 13.58 7.28
C LEU A 111 1.58 14.38 6.94
N GLU A 112 2.75 13.93 7.37
CA GLU A 112 4.02 14.60 7.11
C GLU A 112 4.36 14.61 5.62
N SER A 113 4.02 13.54 4.89
CA SER A 113 4.23 13.48 3.42
C SER A 113 3.46 14.55 2.66
N VAL A 114 2.31 14.99 3.18
CA VAL A 114 1.54 16.10 2.61
C VAL A 114 2.28 17.42 2.85
N LEU A 115 2.75 17.65 4.08
CA LEU A 115 3.49 18.86 4.43
C LEU A 115 4.78 19.01 3.62
N LEU A 116 5.48 17.91 3.34
CA LEU A 116 6.65 17.91 2.46
C LEU A 116 6.28 18.27 1.02
N GLY A 117 5.13 17.78 0.52
CA GLY A 117 4.65 18.09 -0.82
C GLY A 117 4.19 19.53 -1.01
N ASP A 118 3.69 20.18 0.05
CA ASP A 118 3.27 21.58 0.01
C ASP A 118 4.45 22.57 -0.06
N GLN A 119 5.68 22.10 0.20
CA GLN A 119 6.89 22.91 0.16
C GLN A 119 7.61 22.87 -1.20
N GLU A 120 7.20 21.99 -2.11
CA GLU A 120 7.74 21.86 -3.49
C GLU A 120 7.00 22.78 -4.48
#